data_AF-A0A2U1K0L9-F1
#
_entry.id   AF-A0A2U1K0L9-F1
#
_cell.length_a   1.000
_cell.length_b   1.000
_cell.length_c   1.000
_cell.angle_alpha   90.00
_cell.angle_beta   90.00
_cell.angle_gamma   90.00
#
_symmetry.space_group_name_H-M   'P 1'
#
loop_
_entity.id
_entity.type
_entity.pdbx_description
1 polymer ?
#
loop_
_entity_poly.entity_id
_entity_poly.type
_entity_poly.pdbx_seq_one_letter_code
_entity_poly.pdbx_strand_id
1 'polypeptide(L)'
;MNIVNRLEDLYNILQYCSDQQQVGRPACFSTLERILINQERGSLLSQLNQENQEPDKRHYKCPPKIESKIRFIIQKTIDINLITQ
;
A
#
# COMPACT_ATOMS: atom_id res chain seq x y z
N MET A 1 8.16 10.55 -6.09
CA MET A 1 7.78 9.14 -6.30
C MET A 1 6.71 9.11 -7.37
N ASN A 2 6.87 8.32 -8.43
CA ASN A 2 5.86 8.19 -9.47
C ASN A 2 4.62 7.45 -8.91
N ILE A 3 3.42 7.77 -9.40
CA ILE A 3 2.15 7.09 -9.06
C ILE A 3 2.29 5.58 -9.22
N VAL A 4 2.97 5.11 -10.27
CA VAL A 4 3.21 3.68 -10.53
C VAL A 4 3.98 3.03 -9.37
N ASN A 5 5.12 3.59 -8.97
CA ASN A 5 5.91 3.06 -7.85
C ASN A 5 5.10 3.05 -6.55
N ARG A 6 4.28 4.08 -6.31
CA ARG A 6 3.42 4.11 -5.12
C ARG A 6 2.32 3.04 -5.17
N LEU A 7 1.76 2.77 -6.35
CA LEU A 7 0.81 1.68 -6.52
C LEU A 7 1.47 0.33 -6.24
N GLU A 8 2.68 0.10 -6.71
CA GLU A 8 3.45 -1.12 -6.43
C GLU A 8 3.75 -1.26 -4.94
N ASP A 9 4.22 -0.20 -4.27
CA ASP A 9 4.46 -0.19 -2.82
C ASP A 9 3.22 -0.62 -2.03
N LEU A 10 2.08 0.01 -2.33
CA LEU A 10 0.83 -0.29 -1.64
C LEU A 10 0.32 -1.70 -2.00
N TYR A 11 0.58 -2.19 -3.21
CA TYR A 11 0.25 -3.57 -3.61
C TYR A 11 1.05 -4.56 -2.76
N ASN A 12 2.36 -4.39 -2.73
CA ASN A 12 3.30 -5.28 -2.06
C ASN A 12 3.00 -5.37 -0.57
N ILE A 13 2.57 -4.28 0.06
CA ILE A 13 2.14 -4.28 1.47
C ILE A 13 0.88 -5.11 1.68
N LEU A 14 -0.14 -4.93 0.84
CA LEU A 14 -1.39 -5.69 0.94
C LEU A 14 -1.15 -7.17 0.67
N GLN A 15 -0.34 -7.49 -0.33
CA GLN A 15 0.05 -8.84 -0.68
C GLN A 15 0.83 -9.49 0.48
N TYR A 16 1.84 -8.81 1.01
CA TYR A 16 2.60 -9.30 2.16
C TYR A 16 1.69 -9.60 3.37
N CYS A 17 0.71 -8.73 3.65
CA CYS A 17 -0.26 -9.00 4.71
C CYS A 17 -1.10 -10.25 4.43
N SER A 18 -1.51 -10.47 3.18
CA SER A 18 -2.23 -11.67 2.76
C SER A 18 -1.36 -12.92 2.93
N ASP A 19 -0.11 -12.86 2.47
CA ASP A 19 0.83 -13.98 2.54
C ASP A 19 1.12 -14.38 4.00
N GLN A 20 1.33 -13.40 4.89
CA GLN A 20 1.50 -13.69 6.33
C GLN A 20 0.27 -14.42 6.89
N GLN A 21 -0.95 -13.97 6.55
CA GLN A 21 -2.16 -14.62 7.05
C GLN A 21 -2.36 -16.03 6.51
N GLN A 22 -2.00 -16.28 5.24
CA GLN A 22 -2.07 -17.62 4.64
C GLN A 22 -1.18 -18.63 5.36
N VAL A 23 -0.02 -18.20 5.87
CA VAL A 23 0.90 -19.05 6.65
C VAL A 23 0.61 -19.02 8.16
N GLY A 24 -0.55 -18.51 8.58
CA GLY A 24 -0.96 -18.47 9.99
C GLY A 24 -0.27 -17.39 10.85
N ARG A 25 0.42 -16.42 10.23
CA ARG A 25 1.09 -15.31 10.91
C ARG A 25 0.21 -14.04 10.92
N PRO A 26 0.38 -13.18 11.93
CA PRO A 26 -0.36 -11.92 11.97
C PRO A 26 0.06 -10.98 10.82
N ALA A 27 -0.92 -10.30 10.22
CA ALA A 27 -0.64 -9.24 9.26
C ALA A 27 0.02 -8.04 9.97
N CYS A 28 0.99 -7.40 9.31
CA CYS A 28 1.65 -6.21 9.87
C CYS A 28 0.72 -4.99 9.93
N PHE A 29 -0.37 -4.99 9.17
CA PHE A 29 -1.45 -4.00 9.21
C PHE A 29 -2.78 -4.63 9.64
N SER A 30 -3.53 -3.92 10.48
CA SER A 30 -4.90 -4.33 10.84
C SER A 30 -5.84 -4.25 9.63
N THR A 31 -7.02 -4.85 9.74
CA THR A 31 -8.05 -4.78 8.69
C THR A 31 -8.41 -3.35 8.30
N LEU A 32 -8.60 -2.45 9.27
CA LEU A 32 -8.91 -1.05 8.98
C LEU A 32 -7.74 -0.36 8.26
N GLU A 33 -6.51 -0.57 8.72
CA GLU A 33 -5.33 0.01 8.06
C GLU A 33 -5.19 -0.48 6.60
N ARG A 34 -5.49 -1.76 6.33
CA ARG A 34 -5.50 -2.32 4.96
C ARG A 34 -6.60 -1.73 4.09
N ILE A 35 -7.78 -1.44 4.64
CA ILE A 35 -8.84 -0.72 3.93
C ILE A 35 -8.35 0.67 3.51
N LEU A 36 -7.72 1.41 4.44
CA LEU A 36 -7.16 2.73 4.15
C LEU A 36 -6.07 2.68 3.07
N ILE A 37 -5.17 1.70 3.13
CA ILE A 37 -4.15 1.44 2.11
C ILE A 37 -4.80 1.17 0.74
N ASN A 38 -5.83 0.35 0.70
CA ASN A 38 -6.54 0.03 -0.54
C ASN A 38 -7.35 1.22 -1.09
N GLN A 39 -7.85 2.10 -0.22
CA GLN A 39 -8.49 3.35 -0.64
C GLN A 39 -7.50 4.29 -1.34
N GLU A 40 -6.26 4.39 -0.84
CA GLU A 40 -5.21 5.17 -1.53
C GLU A 40 -4.85 4.54 -2.88
N ARG A 41 -4.72 3.21 -2.95
CA ARG A 41 -4.54 2.50 -4.24
C ARG A 41 -5.66 2.81 -5.22
N GLY A 42 -6.91 2.73 -4.78
CA GLY A 42 -8.08 3.05 -5.62
C GLY A 42 -8.03 4.49 -6.13
N SER A 43 -7.73 5.45 -5.26
CA SER A 43 -7.59 6.86 -5.63
C SER A 43 -6.49 7.09 -6.68
N LEU A 44 -5.35 6.41 -6.54
CA LEU A 44 -4.23 6.50 -7.48
C LEU A 44 -4.54 5.81 -8.82
N LEU A 45 -5.22 4.66 -8.83
CA LEU A 45 -5.69 4.02 -10.07
C LEU A 45 -6.66 4.91 -10.84
N SER A 46 -7.59 5.58 -10.14
CA SER A 46 -8.50 6.55 -10.76
C SER A 46 -7.78 7.76 -11.36
N GLN A 47 -6.59 8.12 -10.85
CA GLN A 47 -5.75 9.18 -11.42
C GLN A 47 -5.00 8.74 -12.68
N LEU A 48 -4.66 7.45 -12.81
CA LEU A 48 -4.06 6.90 -14.04
C LEU A 48 -5.09 6.74 -15.17
N ASN A 49 -6.32 6.34 -14.84
CA ASN A 49 -7.41 6.10 -15.80
C ASN A 49 -8.14 7.40 -16.22
N GLN A 50 -7.41 8.45 -16.55
CA GLN A 50 -7.92 9.81 -16.81
C GLN A 50 -8.92 9.98 -17.97
N GLU A 51 -9.37 8.91 -18.63
CA GLU A 51 -10.38 8.98 -19.70
C GLU A 51 -11.80 9.30 -19.20
N ASN A 52 -12.12 9.07 -17.92
CA ASN A 52 -13.43 9.40 -17.35
C ASN A 52 -13.32 10.55 -16.34
N GLN A 53 -13.56 11.77 -16.83
CA GLN A 53 -13.65 13.02 -16.06
C GLN A 53 -14.99 13.09 -15.31
N GLU A 54 -15.16 12.27 -14.27
CA GLU A 54 -16.19 12.53 -13.26
C GLU A 54 -15.66 13.54 -12.23
N PRO A 55 -16.42 14.61 -11.89
CA PRO A 55 -15.92 15.80 -11.17
C PRO A 55 -15.58 15.59 -9.69
N ASP A 56 -15.67 14.38 -9.15
CA ASP A 56 -15.51 14.12 -7.71
C ASP A 56 -14.52 12.98 -7.41
N LYS A 57 -13.34 13.01 -8.05
CA LYS A 57 -12.24 12.11 -7.68
C LYS A 57 -11.74 12.50 -6.29
N ARG A 58 -12.28 11.84 -5.27
CA ARG A 58 -11.77 11.91 -3.89
C ARG A 58 -10.29 11.51 -3.89
N HIS A 59 -9.43 12.52 -3.84
CA HIS A 59 -8.00 12.36 -3.60
C HIS A 59 -7.85 11.86 -2.18
N TYR A 60 -7.59 10.57 -2.04
CA TYR A 60 -7.38 9.95 -0.76
C TYR A 60 -5.91 9.59 -0.61
N LYS A 61 -5.35 9.93 0.55
CA LYS A 61 -4.01 9.56 0.97
C LYS A 61 -4.11 8.98 2.37
N CYS A 62 -3.33 7.94 2.64
CA CYS A 62 -3.26 7.38 3.98
C CYS A 62 -2.89 8.44 5.03
N PRO A 63 -3.48 8.38 6.24
CA PRO A 63 -3.10 9.24 7.35
C PRO A 63 -1.59 9.12 7.66
N PRO A 64 -0.94 10.17 8.20
CA PRO A 64 0.50 10.18 8.45
C PRO A 64 1.01 8.97 9.24
N LYS A 65 0.26 8.50 10.22
CA LYS A 65 0.61 7.31 11.01
C LYS A 65 0.72 6.05 10.16
N ILE A 66 -0.20 5.85 9.22
CA ILE A 66 -0.21 4.70 8.32
C ILE A 66 0.91 4.85 7.29
N GLU A 67 1.14 6.07 6.79
CA GLU A 67 2.24 6.37 5.88
C GLU A 67 3.62 6.09 6.49
N SER A 68 3.85 6.48 7.75
CA SER A 68 5.09 6.17 8.46
C SER A 68 5.29 4.67 8.60
N LYS A 69 4.22 3.93 8.90
CA LYS A 69 4.26 2.47 9.05
C LYS A 69 4.51 1.77 7.71
N ILE A 70 3.90 2.25 6.61
CA ILE A 70 4.17 1.81 5.24
C ILE A 70 5.67 1.90 4.94
N ARG A 71 6.27 3.07 5.15
CA ARG A 71 7.70 3.31 4.90
C ARG A 71 8.59 2.40 5.72
N PHE A 72 8.27 2.24 7.01
CA PHE A 72 9.02 1.36 7.90
C PHE A 72 9.00 -0.10 7.42
N ILE A 73 7.83 -0.62 7.03
CA ILE A 73 7.70 -1.99 6.57
C ILE A 73 8.41 -2.21 5.23
N ILE A 74 8.30 -1.28 4.28
CA ILE A 74 9.01 -1.36 3.00
C ILE A 74 10.52 -1.43 3.23
N GLN A 75 11.06 -0.52 4.06
CA GLN A 75 12.48 -0.50 4.38
C GLN A 75 12.92 -1.82 5.02
N LYS A 76 12.15 -2.32 6.00
CA LYS A 76 12.46 -3.58 6.68
C LYS A 76 12.46 -4.78 5.72
N THR A 77 11.55 -4.84 4.76
CA THR A 77 11.50 -5.92 3.76
C THR A 77 12.70 -5.85 2.81
N ILE A 78 13.12 -4.65 2.40
CA ILE A 78 14.34 -4.46 1.61
C ILE A 78 15.57 -4.94 2.39
N ASP A 79 15.69 -4.53 3.66
CA ASP A 79 16.83 -4.89 4.51
C ASP A 79 16.92 -6.41 4.71
N ILE A 80 15.79 -7.10 4.91
CA ILE A 80 15.76 -8.57 5.03
C ILE A 80 16.23 -9.23 3.73
N ASN A 81 15.74 -8.78 2.57
CA ASN A 81 16.10 -9.37 1.29
C ASN A 81 17.59 -9.19 0.95
N LEU A 82 18.22 -8.11 1.41
CA LEU A 82 19.66 -7.85 1.26
C LEU A 82 20.54 -8.73 2.16
N ILE A 83 20.02 -9.20 3.30
CA ILE A 83 20.76 -10.08 4.23
C ILE A 83 20.71 -11.54 3.78
N THR A 84 19.68 -11.94 3.04
CA THR A 84 19.48 -13.31 2.54
C THR A 84 20.09 -13.59 1.15
N GLN A 85 20.78 -12.62 0.55
CA GLN A 85 21.53 -12.75 -0.71
C GLN A 85 23.03 -12.88 -0.42
#